data_AF-A0A6I6N835-F1
#
_entry.id   AF-A0A6I6N835-F1
#
_cell.length_a   1.000
_cell.length_b   1.000
_cell.length_c   1.000
_cell.angle_alpha   90.00
_cell.angle_beta   90.00
_cell.angle_gamma   90.00
#
_symmetry.space_group_name_H-M   'P 1'
#
loop_
_entity.id
_entity.type
_entity.pdbx_description
1 polymer ?
#
loop_
_entity_poly.entity_id
_entity_poly.type
_entity_poly.pdbx_seq_one_letter_code
_entity_poly.pdbx_strand_id
1 'polypeptide(L)'
;MDTKRVRRAYSFVCLDCGHGWESAYDIDVTVDDRGQIIAAYHLGGKLVPSPLQSPRCPDCEGRKIRIMRPGRVASARLHER
;
A
#
# COMPACT_ATOMS: atom_id res chain seq x y z
N MET A 1 5.83 -20.82 -14.37
CA MET A 1 5.57 -19.55 -13.64
C MET A 1 4.79 -19.93 -12.39
N ASP A 2 5.36 -19.66 -11.23
CA ASP A 2 4.71 -19.88 -9.93
C ASP A 2 4.12 -18.55 -9.47
N THR A 3 2.84 -18.54 -9.10
CA THR A 3 2.15 -17.35 -8.61
C THR A 3 1.64 -17.61 -7.21
N LYS A 4 2.09 -16.79 -6.27
CA LYS A 4 1.71 -16.84 -4.87
C LYS A 4 0.91 -15.60 -4.49
N ARG A 5 -0.26 -15.79 -3.91
CA ARG A 5 -1.05 -14.70 -3.30
C ARG A 5 -0.63 -14.47 -1.86
N VAL A 6 -0.32 -13.22 -1.51
CA VAL A 6 0.00 -12.80 -0.14
C VAL A 6 -0.79 -11.56 0.25
N ARG A 7 -1.20 -11.47 1.52
CA ARG A 7 -1.86 -10.27 2.05
C ARG A 7 -0.87 -9.41 2.85
N ARG A 8 -0.85 -8.11 2.56
CA ARG A 8 0.02 -7.14 3.23
C ARG A 8 -0.73 -5.84 3.50
N ALA A 9 -0.55 -5.29 4.69
CA ALA A 9 -1.07 -3.97 5.06
C ALA A 9 0.07 -2.95 5.07
N TYR A 10 -0.26 -1.74 4.66
CA TYR A 10 0.65 -0.59 4.67
C TYR A 10 -0.06 0.63 5.25
N SER A 11 0.67 1.38 6.06
CA SER A 11 0.24 2.69 6.56
C SER A 11 0.86 3.78 5.71
N PHE A 12 0.12 4.85 5.44
CA PHE A 12 0.53 5.98 4.61
C PHE A 12 0.23 7.30 5.33
N VAL A 13 1.06 8.31 5.08
CA VAL A 13 0.79 9.70 5.45
C VAL A 13 1.09 10.59 4.25
N CYS A 14 0.13 11.44 3.90
CA CYS A 14 0.35 12.52 2.95
C CYS A 14 1.15 13.64 3.60
N LEU A 15 2.27 14.01 2.99
CA LEU A 15 3.12 15.11 3.47
C LEU A 15 2.63 16.48 2.97
N ASP A 16 1.66 16.51 2.06
CA ASP A 16 1.04 17.75 1.57
C ASP A 16 -0.14 18.19 2.47
N CYS A 17 -1.03 17.28 2.89
CA CYS A 17 -2.20 17.62 3.74
C CYS A 17 -2.22 16.98 5.13
N GLY A 18 -1.26 16.09 5.46
CA GLY A 18 -1.20 15.40 6.74
C GLY A 18 -2.12 14.17 6.88
N HIS A 19 -2.99 13.90 5.89
CA HIS A 19 -3.93 12.77 5.96
C HIS A 19 -3.20 11.42 6.09
N GLY A 20 -3.53 10.67 7.15
CA GLY A 20 -3.03 9.33 7.42
C GLY A 20 -4.09 8.25 7.21
N TRP A 21 -3.73 7.22 6.44
CA TRP A 21 -4.61 6.07 6.17
C TRP A 21 -3.86 4.75 6.14
N GLU A 22 -4.59 3.65 6.29
CA GLU A 22 -4.06 2.30 6.18
C GLU A 22 -4.91 1.48 5.21
N SER A 23 -4.24 0.67 4.40
CA SER A 23 -4.89 -0.20 3.42
C SER A 23 -4.25 -1.59 3.43
N ALA A 24 -5.10 -2.62 3.35
CA ALA A 24 -4.67 -4.01 3.19
C ALA A 24 -4.85 -4.45 1.74
N TYR A 25 -3.76 -4.93 1.14
CA TYR A 25 -3.69 -5.36 -0.25
C TYR A 25 -3.51 -6.87 -0.33
N ASP A 26 -4.18 -7.47 -1.30
CA ASP A 26 -3.81 -8.79 -1.80
C ASP A 26 -2.80 -8.61 -2.94
N ILE A 27 -1.70 -9.34 -2.90
CA ILE A 27 -0.60 -9.20 -3.84
C ILE A 27 -0.37 -10.56 -4.48
N ASP A 28 -0.57 -10.64 -5.79
CA ASP A 28 -0.20 -11.81 -6.57
C ASP A 28 1.26 -11.62 -7.01
N VAL A 29 2.15 -12.46 -6.47
CA VAL A 29 3.58 -12.45 -6.73
C VAL A 29 3.91 -13.59 -7.67
N THR A 30 4.29 -13.25 -8.89
CA THR A 30 4.70 -14.22 -9.92
C THR A 30 6.21 -14.17 -10.07
N VAL A 31 6.84 -15.35 -10.05
CA VAL A 31 8.24 -15.51 -10.45
C VAL A 31 8.26 -16.10 -11.86
N ASP A 32 8.87 -15.38 -12.79
CA ASP A 32 9.03 -15.84 -14.17
C ASP A 32 10.15 -16.89 -14.31
N ASP A 33 10.34 -17.41 -15.53
CA ASP A 33 11.35 -18.40 -15.85
C ASP A 33 12.79 -17.87 -15.76
N ARG A 34 12.97 -16.55 -15.73
CA ARG A 34 14.26 -15.86 -15.55
C ARG A 34 14.51 -15.45 -14.09
N GLY A 35 13.57 -15.76 -13.18
CA GLY A 35 13.64 -15.38 -11.78
C GLY A 35 13.23 -13.93 -11.48
N GLN A 36 12.65 -13.21 -12.45
CA GLN A 36 12.12 -11.87 -12.24
C GLN A 36 10.82 -11.95 -11.42
N ILE A 37 10.72 -11.07 -10.42
CA ILE A 37 9.54 -10.96 -9.57
C ILE A 37 8.61 -9.90 -10.13
N ILE A 38 7.37 -10.31 -10.42
CA ILE A 38 6.28 -9.43 -10.85
C ILE A 38 5.22 -9.44 -9.74
N ALA A 39 4.85 -8.26 -9.26
CA ALA A 39 3.86 -8.11 -8.19
C ALA A 39 2.63 -7.33 -8.69
N ALA A 40 1.46 -7.97 -8.68
CA ALA A 40 0.17 -7.35 -8.99
C ALA A 40 -0.60 -7.07 -7.71
N TYR A 41 -0.98 -5.81 -7.49
CA TYR A 41 -1.62 -5.36 -6.26
C TYR A 41 -3.14 -5.25 -6.45
N HIS A 42 -3.89 -5.75 -5.46
CA HIS A 42 -5.33 -5.67 -5.41
C HIS A 42 -5.79 -5.01 -4.11
N LEU A 43 -6.75 -4.09 -4.22
CA LEU A 43 -7.43 -3.47 -3.08
C LEU A 43 -8.93 -3.77 -3.17
N GLY A 44 -9.46 -4.47 -2.16
CA GLY A 44 -10.86 -4.93 -2.19
C GLY A 44 -11.19 -5.79 -3.41
N GLY A 45 -10.24 -6.62 -3.85
CA GLY A 45 -10.37 -7.48 -5.04
C GLY A 45 -10.17 -6.79 -6.38
N LYS A 46 -10.00 -5.46 -6.43
CA LYS A 46 -9.76 -4.72 -7.68
C LYS A 46 -8.28 -4.50 -7.91
N LEU A 47 -7.80 -4.71 -9.14
CA LEU A 47 -6.42 -4.42 -9.54
C LEU A 47 -6.16 -2.91 -9.41
N VAL A 48 -5.06 -2.55 -8.77
CA VAL A 48 -4.64 -1.15 -8.55
C VAL A 48 -3.16 -0.96 -8.87
N PRO A 49 -2.70 0.28 -9.15
CA PRO A 49 -1.28 0.57 -9.23
C PRO A 49 -0.55 0.14 -7.96
N SER A 50 0.74 -0.16 -8.08
CA SER A 50 1.58 -0.47 -6.92
C SER A 50 1.54 0.70 -5.92
N PRO A 51 1.04 0.49 -4.69
CA PRO A 51 1.02 1.54 -3.67
C PRO A 51 2.43 1.91 -3.20
N LEU A 52 3.46 1.12 -3.57
CA LEU A 52 4.85 1.39 -3.27
C LEU A 52 5.54 2.27 -4.32
N GLN A 53 5.01 2.29 -5.55
CA GLN A 53 5.60 3.07 -6.65
C GLN A 53 4.81 4.35 -6.93
N SER A 54 3.49 4.28 -6.88
CA SER A 54 2.61 5.38 -7.28
C SER A 54 1.48 5.60 -6.28
N PRO A 55 1.77 5.85 -4.99
CA PRO A 55 0.73 6.16 -4.02
C PRO A 55 0.08 7.52 -4.36
N ARG A 56 -1.22 7.65 -4.07
CA ARG A 56 -1.97 8.91 -4.17
C ARG A 56 -2.79 9.12 -2.91
N CYS A 57 -2.80 10.35 -2.39
CA CYS A 57 -3.60 10.68 -1.23
C CYS A 57 -5.08 10.63 -1.62
N PRO A 58 -5.94 9.89 -0.90
CA PRO A 58 -7.37 9.82 -1.21
C PRO A 58 -8.12 11.13 -0.87
N ASP A 59 -7.51 12.01 -0.07
CA ASP A 59 -8.12 13.23 0.43
C ASP A 59 -7.77 14.46 -0.43
N CYS A 60 -6.49 14.67 -0.74
CA CYS A 60 -6.02 15.84 -1.50
C CYS A 60 -5.39 15.52 -2.86
N GLU A 61 -5.39 14.24 -3.28
CA GLU A 61 -4.80 13.77 -4.54
C GLU A 61 -3.28 13.96 -4.69
N GLY A 62 -2.61 14.46 -3.64
CA GLY A 62 -1.16 14.67 -3.57
C GLY A 62 -0.35 13.37 -3.69
N ARG A 63 0.92 13.50 -4.10
CA ARG A 63 1.83 12.37 -4.36
C ARG A 63 3.01 12.29 -3.38
N LYS A 64 3.23 13.31 -2.54
CA LYS A 64 4.28 13.25 -1.52
C LYS A 64 3.78 12.42 -0.34
N ILE A 65 4.01 11.11 -0.41
CA ILE A 65 3.45 10.17 0.55
C ILE A 65 4.59 9.40 1.21
N ARG A 66 4.56 9.35 2.53
CA ARG A 66 5.45 8.50 3.32
C ARG A 66 4.74 7.18 3.62
N ILE A 67 5.37 6.08 3.25
CA ILE A 67 4.91 4.72 3.51
C ILE A 67 5.57 4.22 4.80
N MET A 68 4.79 3.59 5.66
CA MET A 68 5.19 3.12 6.98
C MET A 68 4.77 1.67 7.20
N ARG A 69 5.32 1.06 8.25
CA ARG A 69 4.83 -0.24 8.73
C ARG A 69 3.35 -0.14 9.13
N PRO A 70 2.56 -1.19 8.91
CA PRO A 70 1.16 -1.21 9.33
C PRO A 70 1.01 -0.99 10.84
N GLY A 71 -0.16 -0.51 11.26
CA GLY A 71 -0.51 -0.15 12.63
C GLY A 71 -0.12 1.27 13.04
N ARG A 72 0.72 1.97 12.26
CA ARG A 72 1.23 3.30 12.64
C ARG A 72 0.16 4.38 12.63
N VAL A 73 -0.79 4.33 11.70
CA VAL A 73 -1.92 5.28 11.64
C VAL A 73 -2.89 5.04 12.79
N ALA A 74 -3.20 3.78 13.10
CA ALA A 74 -4.08 3.43 14.22
C ALA A 74 -3.50 3.92 15.56
N SER A 75 -2.20 3.71 15.79
CA SER A 75 -1.52 4.22 16.98
C SER A 75 -1.54 5.75 17.06
N ALA A 76 -1.34 6.47 15.94
CA ALA A 76 -1.40 7.93 15.94
C ALA A 76 -2.77 8.45 16.39
N ARG A 77 -3.86 7.90 15.83
CA ARG A 77 -5.24 8.28 16.20
C ARG A 77 -5.58 8.02 17.67
N LEU A 78 -4.97 7.01 18.29
CA LEU A 78 -5.16 6.74 19.72
C LEU A 78 -4.50 7.78 20.62
N HIS A 79 -3.41 8.42 20.17
CA HIS A 79 -2.69 9.46 20.91
C HIS A 79 -3.27 10.86 20.73
N GLU A 80 -4.17 11.07 19.77
CA GLU A 80 -4.86 12.35 19.52
C GLU A 80 -6.08 12.57 20.44
N ARG A 81 -6.34 11.64 21.38
CA ARG A 81 -7.39 11.73 22.41
C ARG A 81 -6.82 12.08 23.77
#